data_AF-A0A846BPR6-F1
#
_entry.id   AF-A0A846BPR6-F1
#
_cell.length_a   1.000
_cell.length_b   1.000
_cell.length_c   1.000
_cell.angle_alpha   90.00
_cell.angle_beta   90.00
_cell.angle_gamma   90.00
#
_symmetry.space_group_name_H-M   'P 1'
#
loop_
_entity.id
_entity.type
_entity.pdbx_description
1 polymer ?
#
loop_
_entity_poly.entity_id
_entity_poly.type
_entity_poly.pdbx_seq_one_letter_code
_entity_poly.pdbx_strand_id
1 'polypeptide(L)'
;MILISSLQELNPTVLTGLIGGTATIFVGITAAIINQRYSKQRDIDESHRSKKVKIYSKFLEKISGLFHAVSENKVEQYLPDLTDFFRKYKTEIILWGSPEVIKCQLELEQVAEKGGDTLKSVDNLYKAIRKDIGLSNKGLDNYELVKMYLKPSEFDKLSSNTKSD
;
A
#
# COMPACT_ATOMS: atom_id res chain seq x y z
N MET A 1 8.10 -42.95 -24.19
CA MET A 1 9.30 -43.30 -24.98
C MET A 1 9.05 -43.36 -26.49
N ILE A 2 7.81 -43.60 -26.96
CA ILE A 2 7.47 -43.71 -28.39
C ILE A 2 7.46 -42.36 -29.13
N LEU A 3 7.08 -41.26 -28.46
CA LEU A 3 6.98 -39.92 -29.07
C LEU A 3 8.33 -39.31 -29.48
N ILE A 4 9.41 -39.57 -28.73
CA ILE A 4 10.73 -38.96 -28.97
C ILE A 4 11.40 -39.61 -30.18
N SER A 5 11.26 -40.93 -30.34
CA SER A 5 11.78 -41.68 -31.48
C SER A 5 11.10 -41.28 -32.80
N SER A 6 9.78 -41.04 -32.81
CA SER A 6 9.05 -40.64 -34.03
C SER A 6 9.33 -39.19 -34.47
N LEU A 7 9.89 -38.34 -33.59
CA LEU A 7 10.28 -36.96 -33.93
C LEU A 7 11.63 -36.89 -34.65
N GLN A 8 12.50 -37.89 -34.48
CA GLN A 8 13.82 -37.95 -35.09
C GLN A 8 13.78 -38.34 -36.58
N GLU A 9 12.67 -38.93 -37.04
CA GLU A 9 12.45 -39.35 -38.44
C GLU A 9 11.82 -38.25 -39.32
N LEU A 10 11.48 -37.09 -38.75
CA LEU A 10 10.82 -35.99 -39.47
C LEU A 10 11.80 -35.06 -40.19
N ASN A 11 11.41 -34.58 -41.37
CA ASN A 11 12.19 -33.60 -42.12
C ASN A 11 12.42 -32.31 -41.29
N PRO A 12 13.60 -31.68 -41.36
CA PRO A 12 13.95 -30.49 -40.58
C PRO A 12 12.94 -29.34 -40.70
N THR A 13 12.33 -29.18 -41.88
CA THR A 13 11.28 -28.18 -42.14
C THR A 13 10.00 -28.45 -41.35
N VAL A 14 9.56 -29.71 -41.28
CA VAL A 14 8.36 -30.12 -40.53
C VAL A 14 8.62 -30.01 -39.02
N LEU A 15 9.81 -30.40 -38.58
CA LEU A 15 10.22 -30.27 -37.18
C LEU A 15 10.28 -28.80 -36.73
N THR A 16 10.81 -27.91 -37.57
CA THR A 16 10.86 -26.46 -37.29
C THR A 16 9.46 -25.86 -37.20
N GLY A 17 8.55 -26.23 -38.10
CA GLY A 17 7.15 -25.81 -38.06
C GLY A 17 6.42 -26.31 -36.81
N LEU A 18 6.68 -27.56 -36.39
CA LEU A 18 6.09 -28.16 -35.20
C LEU A 18 6.61 -27.49 -33.91
N ILE A 19 7.91 -27.24 -33.81
CA ILE A 19 8.52 -26.55 -32.66
C ILE A 19 8.02 -25.10 -32.58
N GLY A 20 7.98 -24.39 -33.70
CA GLY A 20 7.45 -23.01 -33.75
C GLY A 20 5.97 -22.93 -33.38
N GLY A 21 5.15 -23.85 -33.89
CA GLY A 21 3.73 -23.94 -33.58
C GLY A 21 3.47 -24.23 -32.10
N THR A 22 4.16 -25.23 -31.54
CA THR A 22 4.05 -25.59 -30.13
C THR A 22 4.53 -24.47 -29.21
N ALA A 23 5.66 -23.82 -29.51
CA ALA A 23 6.15 -22.67 -28.74
C ALA A 23 5.13 -21.52 -28.70
N THR A 24 4.48 -21.23 -29.83
CA THR A 24 3.46 -20.17 -29.91
C THR A 24 2.24 -20.48 -29.03
N ILE A 25 1.80 -21.74 -29.02
CA ILE A 25 0.70 -22.20 -28.15
C ILE A 25 1.08 -22.02 -26.68
N PHE A 26 2.29 -22.44 -26.28
CA PHE A 26 2.75 -22.28 -24.90
C PHE A 26 2.85 -20.82 -24.48
N VAL A 27 3.44 -19.95 -25.31
CA VAL A 27 3.52 -18.50 -25.04
C VAL A 27 2.12 -17.89 -24.90
N GLY A 28 1.19 -18.25 -25.78
CA GLY A 28 -0.19 -17.79 -25.72
C GLY A 28 -0.90 -18.20 -24.42
N ILE A 29 -0.74 -19.47 -24.00
CA ILE A 29 -1.31 -19.99 -22.75
C ILE A 29 -0.70 -19.29 -21.53
N THR A 30 0.63 -19.13 -21.50
CA THR A 30 1.31 -18.43 -20.40
C THR A 30 0.87 -16.97 -20.30
N ALA A 31 0.80 -16.26 -21.43
CA ALA A 31 0.30 -14.88 -21.47
C ALA A 31 -1.16 -14.78 -21.00
N ALA A 32 -2.02 -15.71 -21.42
CA ALA A 32 -3.41 -15.77 -20.99
C ALA A 32 -3.52 -16.01 -19.47
N ILE A 33 -2.76 -16.94 -18.89
CA ILE A 33 -2.73 -17.21 -17.44
C ILE A 33 -2.25 -15.98 -16.66
N ILE A 34 -1.19 -15.32 -17.12
CA ILE A 34 -0.68 -14.11 -16.50
C ILE A 34 -1.75 -13.01 -16.52
N ASN A 35 -2.31 -12.72 -17.69
CA ASN A 35 -3.35 -11.70 -17.84
C ASN A 35 -4.59 -12.01 -16.99
N GLN A 36 -5.02 -13.27 -16.95
CA GLN A 36 -6.18 -13.66 -16.15
C GLN A 36 -5.93 -13.50 -14.64
N ARG A 37 -4.71 -13.78 -14.17
CA ARG A 37 -4.32 -13.54 -12.78
C ARG A 37 -4.30 -12.05 -12.45
N TYR A 38 -3.73 -11.22 -13.32
CA TYR A 38 -3.73 -9.77 -13.14
C TYR A 38 -5.15 -9.18 -13.14
N SER A 39 -6.00 -9.61 -14.07
CA SER A 39 -7.40 -9.17 -14.12
C SER A 39 -8.16 -9.59 -12.87
N LYS A 40 -8.04 -10.86 -12.45
CA LYS A 40 -8.71 -11.35 -11.24
C LYS A 40 -8.25 -10.62 -9.98
N GLN A 41 -6.96 -10.32 -9.87
CA GLN A 41 -6.43 -9.54 -8.76
C GLN A 41 -6.99 -8.11 -8.79
N ARG A 42 -7.06 -7.48 -9.97
CA ARG A 42 -7.64 -6.15 -10.15
C ARG A 42 -9.13 -6.12 -9.77
N ASP A 43 -9.90 -7.13 -10.18
CA ASP A 43 -11.34 -7.20 -9.88
C ASP A 43 -11.58 -7.35 -8.36
N ILE A 44 -10.77 -8.16 -7.68
CA ILE A 44 -10.79 -8.28 -6.21
C ILE A 44 -10.43 -6.96 -5.56
N ASP A 45 -9.33 -6.33 -6.00
CA ASP A 45 -8.89 -5.06 -5.45
C ASP A 45 -9.93 -3.95 -5.68
N GLU A 46 -10.59 -3.93 -6.83
CA GLU A 46 -11.66 -2.98 -7.18
C GLU A 46 -12.91 -3.19 -6.33
N SER A 47 -13.32 -4.44 -6.09
CA SER A 47 -14.46 -4.77 -5.22
C SER A 47 -14.26 -4.29 -3.77
N HIS A 48 -13.01 -4.27 -3.29
CA HIS A 48 -12.67 -3.85 -1.92
C HIS A 48 -12.23 -2.38 -1.84
N ARG A 49 -11.89 -1.75 -2.98
CA ARG A 49 -11.35 -0.39 -3.03
C ARG A 49 -12.29 0.63 -2.41
N SER A 50 -13.59 0.55 -2.70
CA SER A 50 -14.59 1.47 -2.13
C SER A 50 -14.63 1.42 -0.60
N LYS A 51 -14.51 0.22 -0.02
CA LYS A 51 -14.47 -0.01 1.42
C LYS A 51 -13.17 0.53 2.03
N LYS A 52 -12.02 0.22 1.42
CA LYS A 52 -10.70 0.74 1.83
C LYS A 52 -10.68 2.27 1.83
N VAL A 53 -11.11 2.89 0.73
CA VAL A 53 -11.21 4.36 0.61
C VAL A 53 -12.06 4.92 1.74
N LYS A 54 -13.22 4.33 2.04
CA LYS A 54 -14.07 4.79 3.14
C LYS A 54 -13.39 4.70 4.52
N ILE A 55 -12.63 3.63 4.78
CA ILE A 55 -11.89 3.45 6.04
C ILE A 55 -10.79 4.53 6.14
N TYR A 56 -10.01 4.69 5.08
CA TYR A 56 -8.88 5.61 5.04
C TYR A 56 -9.29 7.08 5.04
N SER A 57 -10.39 7.45 4.37
CA SER A 57 -10.95 8.80 4.43
C SER A 57 -11.30 9.18 5.87
N LYS A 58 -11.99 8.30 6.60
CA LYS A 58 -12.33 8.54 8.02
C LYS A 58 -11.09 8.70 8.89
N PHE A 59 -10.05 7.90 8.64
CA PHE A 59 -8.76 8.05 9.31
C PHE A 59 -8.12 9.41 9.04
N LEU A 60 -8.00 9.81 7.77
CA LEU A 60 -7.42 11.09 7.40
C LEU A 60 -8.24 12.27 7.95
N GLU A 61 -9.57 12.20 7.92
CA GLU A 61 -10.47 13.19 8.53
C GLU A 61 -10.22 13.32 10.03
N LYS A 62 -10.14 12.19 10.75
CA LYS A 62 -9.92 12.18 12.19
C LYS A 62 -8.56 12.75 12.57
N ILE A 63 -7.51 12.40 11.83
CA ILE A 63 -6.15 12.93 12.04
C ILE A 63 -6.08 14.42 11.69
N SER A 64 -6.73 14.85 10.60
CA SER A 64 -6.84 16.28 10.26
C SER A 64 -7.53 17.07 11.37
N GLY A 65 -8.60 16.53 11.96
CA GLY A 65 -9.27 17.11 13.12
C GLY A 65 -8.37 17.21 14.34
N LEU A 66 -7.53 16.19 14.58
CA LEU A 66 -6.53 16.22 15.64
C LEU A 66 -5.49 17.32 15.41
N PHE A 67 -4.92 17.44 14.21
CA PHE A 67 -3.96 18.51 13.90
C PHE A 67 -4.57 19.90 14.08
N HIS A 68 -5.82 20.08 13.66
CA HIS A 68 -6.55 21.33 13.90
C HIS A 68 -6.74 21.60 15.39
N ALA A 69 -7.15 20.59 16.18
CA ALA A 69 -7.30 20.72 17.63
C ALA A 69 -5.98 21.04 18.34
N VAL A 70 -4.85 20.48 17.88
CA VAL A 70 -3.50 20.82 18.36
C VAL A 70 -3.21 22.30 18.08
N SER A 71 -3.49 22.78 16.87
CA SER A 71 -3.25 24.17 16.49
C SER A 71 -4.08 25.19 17.28
N GLU A 72 -5.25 24.78 17.78
CA GLU A 72 -6.14 25.62 18.59
C GLU A 72 -5.99 25.39 20.11
N ASN A 73 -5.06 24.54 20.55
CA ASN A 73 -4.92 24.10 21.96
C ASN A 73 -6.22 23.50 22.55
N LYS A 74 -6.99 22.74 21.76
CA LYS A 74 -8.26 22.08 22.15
C LYS A 74 -8.19 20.55 22.15
N VAL A 75 -6.99 19.98 22.29
CA VAL A 75 -6.74 18.53 22.18
C VAL A 75 -7.56 17.71 23.18
N GLU A 76 -7.76 18.23 24.38
CA GLU A 76 -8.51 17.61 25.49
C GLU A 76 -9.97 17.30 25.12
N GLN A 77 -10.59 18.13 24.29
CA GLN A 77 -11.97 17.93 23.83
C GLN A 77 -12.07 16.83 22.77
N TYR A 78 -10.95 16.48 22.13
CA TYR A 78 -10.89 15.51 21.04
C TYR A 78 -10.47 14.10 21.52
N LEU A 79 -9.74 14.02 22.63
CA LEU A 79 -9.14 12.80 23.20
C LEU A 79 -10.13 11.65 23.50
N PRO A 80 -11.31 11.87 24.12
CA PRO A 80 -12.24 10.77 24.43
C PRO A 80 -12.73 10.00 23.20
N ASP A 81 -12.90 10.71 22.07
CA ASP A 81 -13.36 10.12 20.80
C ASP A 81 -12.23 9.45 20.00
N LEU A 82 -10.96 9.62 20.40
CA LEU A 82 -9.83 9.02 19.70
C LEU A 82 -9.67 7.53 19.99
N THR A 83 -9.79 7.11 21.25
CA THR A 83 -9.54 5.72 21.65
C THR A 83 -10.48 4.74 20.97
N ASP A 84 -11.78 5.08 20.97
CA ASP A 84 -12.81 4.29 20.31
C ASP A 84 -12.65 4.27 18.79
N PHE A 85 -12.30 5.42 18.21
CA PHE A 85 -11.98 5.53 16.80
C PHE A 85 -10.81 4.62 16.41
N PHE A 86 -9.67 4.71 17.10
CA PHE A 86 -8.48 3.93 16.77
C PHE A 86 -8.70 2.43 16.97
N ARG A 87 -9.46 2.02 18.00
CA ARG A 87 -9.86 0.62 18.17
C ARG A 87 -10.62 0.12 16.94
N LYS A 88 -11.62 0.88 16.48
CA LYS A 88 -12.43 0.52 15.31
C LYS A 88 -11.61 0.52 14.02
N TYR A 89 -10.78 1.55 13.82
CA TYR A 89 -9.88 1.66 12.68
C TYR A 89 -8.92 0.45 12.60
N LYS A 90 -8.31 0.04 13.72
CA LYS A 90 -7.45 -1.15 13.79
C LYS A 90 -8.20 -2.42 13.37
N THR A 91 -9.44 -2.61 13.83
CA THR A 91 -10.29 -3.73 13.38
C THR A 91 -10.54 -3.66 11.86
N GLU A 92 -10.82 -2.46 11.33
CA GLU A 92 -11.08 -2.28 9.90
C GLU A 92 -9.84 -2.55 9.03
N ILE A 93 -8.63 -2.13 9.43
CA ILE A 93 -7.40 -2.41 8.67
C ILE A 93 -6.91 -3.85 8.80
N ILE A 94 -7.23 -4.56 9.89
CA ILE A 94 -6.98 -6.01 9.99
C ILE A 94 -7.81 -6.77 8.94
N LEU A 95 -9.05 -6.33 8.70
CA LEU A 95 -9.97 -6.95 7.75
C LEU A 95 -9.67 -6.55 6.29
N TRP A 96 -9.33 -5.29 6.05
CA TRP A 96 -9.33 -4.70 4.70
C TRP A 96 -8.00 -4.09 4.26
N GLY A 97 -7.05 -3.86 5.17
CA GLY A 97 -5.78 -3.22 4.85
C GLY A 97 -4.78 -4.18 4.23
N SER A 98 -3.91 -3.67 3.34
CA SER A 98 -2.76 -4.47 2.87
C SER A 98 -1.79 -4.79 4.00
N PRO A 99 -0.96 -5.83 3.83
CA PRO A 99 0.14 -6.13 4.75
C PRO A 99 1.09 -4.96 5.00
N GLU A 100 1.28 -4.07 4.00
CA GLU A 100 2.13 -2.89 4.13
C GLU A 100 1.51 -1.84 5.07
N VAL A 101 0.21 -1.59 4.96
CA VAL A 101 -0.51 -0.68 5.88
C VAL A 101 -0.44 -1.18 7.31
N ILE A 102 -0.64 -2.48 7.54
CA ILE A 102 -0.56 -3.09 8.88
C ILE A 102 0.86 -2.92 9.46
N LYS A 103 1.90 -3.18 8.66
CA LYS A 103 3.29 -3.01 9.09
C LYS A 103 3.60 -1.56 9.47
N CYS A 104 3.23 -0.59 8.63
CA CYS A 104 3.46 0.83 8.92
C CYS A 104 2.67 1.31 10.14
N GLN A 105 1.46 0.78 10.37
CA GLN A 105 0.69 1.07 11.58
C GLN A 105 1.40 0.55 12.84
N LEU A 106 1.90 -0.69 12.81
CA LEU A 106 2.66 -1.25 13.92
C LEU A 106 3.98 -0.51 14.17
N GLU A 107 4.67 -0.10 13.10
CA GLU A 107 5.89 0.73 13.18
C GLU A 107 5.60 2.09 13.83
N LEU A 108 4.49 2.73 13.45
CA LEU A 108 4.05 3.98 14.08
C LEU A 108 3.82 3.81 15.59
N GLU A 109 3.14 2.74 16.01
CA GLU A 109 2.92 2.44 17.42
C GLU A 109 4.24 2.20 18.16
N GLN A 110 5.15 1.42 17.57
CA GLN A 110 6.46 1.16 18.16
C GLN A 110 7.30 2.43 18.31
N VAL A 111 7.31 3.31 17.30
CA VAL A 111 8.04 4.58 17.34
C VAL A 111 7.41 5.55 18.36
N ALA A 112 6.08 5.56 18.47
CA ALA A 112 5.39 6.36 19.47
C ALA A 112 5.70 5.92 20.92
N GLU A 113 5.89 4.61 21.15
CA GLU A 113 6.22 4.07 22.48
C GLU A 113 7.70 4.21 22.84
N LYS A 114 8.61 3.91 21.91
CA LYS A 114 10.06 3.81 22.18
C LYS A 114 10.80 5.12 21.97
N GLY A 115 10.14 6.13 21.42
CA GLY A 115 10.79 7.33 20.92
C GLY A 115 11.40 7.08 19.54
N GLY A 116 11.38 8.11 18.70
CA GLY A 116 11.89 8.09 17.33
C GLY A 116 11.15 9.09 16.45
N ASP A 117 11.33 8.96 15.13
CA ASP A 117 10.74 9.89 14.18
C ASP A 117 9.28 9.54 13.86
N THR A 118 8.39 9.95 14.76
CA THR A 118 6.94 9.74 14.63
C THR A 118 6.38 10.38 13.35
N LEU A 119 6.91 11.54 12.93
CA LEU A 119 6.45 12.22 11.71
C LEU A 119 6.76 11.40 10.45
N LYS A 120 7.95 10.79 10.40
CA LYS A 120 8.32 9.89 9.32
C LYS A 120 7.44 8.64 9.30
N SER A 121 7.15 8.05 10.46
CA SER A 121 6.27 6.88 10.55
C SER A 121 4.83 7.20 10.13
N VAL A 122 4.31 8.38 10.46
CA VAL A 122 3.01 8.86 9.95
C VAL A 122 3.04 9.03 8.42
N ASP A 123 4.09 9.66 7.88
CA ASP A 123 4.24 9.85 6.43
C ASP A 123 4.31 8.50 5.68
N ASN A 124 5.04 7.53 6.23
CA ASN A 124 5.12 6.17 5.70
C ASN A 124 3.76 5.47 5.72
N LEU A 125 2.98 5.61 6.80
CA LEU A 125 1.62 5.08 6.89
C LEU A 125 0.71 5.70 5.81
N TYR A 126 0.81 7.01 5.57
CA TYR A 126 0.04 7.66 4.49
C TYR A 126 0.44 7.14 3.10
N LYS A 127 1.74 6.93 2.85
CA LYS A 127 2.23 6.32 1.60
C LYS A 127 1.69 4.89 1.43
N ALA A 128 1.70 4.08 2.48
CA ALA A 128 1.17 2.72 2.46
C ALA A 128 -0.33 2.72 2.14
N ILE A 129 -1.11 3.60 2.78
CA ILE A 129 -2.55 3.78 2.52
C ILE A 129 -2.83 4.14 1.06
N ARG A 130 -2.10 5.12 0.51
CA ARG A 130 -2.23 5.54 -0.89
C ARG A 130 -1.97 4.38 -1.84
N LYS A 131 -0.89 3.63 -1.60
CA LYS A 131 -0.53 2.46 -2.39
C LYS A 131 -1.58 1.36 -2.32
N ASP A 132 -2.16 1.14 -1.14
CA ASP A 132 -3.19 0.11 -0.92
C ASP A 132 -4.52 0.38 -1.67
N ILE A 133 -4.79 1.63 -2.04
CA ILE A 133 -5.92 2.02 -2.90
C ILE A 133 -5.54 2.24 -4.37
N GLY A 134 -4.34 1.82 -4.76
CA GLY A 134 -3.83 1.85 -6.14
C GLY A 134 -3.22 3.16 -6.59
N LEU A 135 -2.90 4.09 -5.67
CA LEU A 135 -2.20 5.33 -6.01
C LEU A 135 -0.68 5.13 -6.01
N SER A 136 0.00 5.84 -6.91
CA SER A 136 1.46 5.91 -6.89
C SER A 136 1.95 6.93 -5.87
N ASN A 137 3.09 6.62 -5.27
CA ASN A 137 3.88 7.55 -4.45
C ASN A 137 5.13 8.04 -5.20
N LYS A 138 5.24 7.78 -6.52
CA LYS A 138 6.35 8.28 -7.34
C LYS A 138 6.33 9.81 -7.33
N GLY A 139 7.48 10.41 -7.05
CA GLY A 139 7.64 11.86 -6.92
C GLY A 139 7.23 12.41 -5.55
N LEU A 140 6.94 11.55 -4.56
CA LEU A 140 6.77 11.97 -3.17
C LEU A 140 8.03 11.69 -2.36
N ASP A 141 8.62 12.76 -1.81
CA ASP A 141 9.76 12.69 -0.90
C ASP A 141 9.33 12.39 0.55
N ASN A 142 10.31 12.26 1.45
CA ASN A 142 10.03 12.04 2.87
C ASN A 142 9.30 13.25 3.49
N TYR A 143 8.35 12.96 4.36
CA TYR A 143 7.54 13.92 5.11
C TYR A 143 6.56 14.77 4.29
N GLU A 144 6.45 14.59 2.97
CA GLU A 144 5.62 15.46 2.14
C GLU A 144 4.12 15.34 2.42
N LEU A 145 3.64 14.14 2.75
CA LEU A 145 2.22 13.94 3.02
C LEU A 145 1.87 14.47 4.41
N VAL A 146 2.73 14.24 5.41
CA VAL A 146 2.49 14.77 6.76
C VAL A 146 2.59 16.29 6.82
N LYS A 147 3.45 16.91 5.99
CA LYS A 147 3.55 18.38 5.86
C LYS A 147 2.25 19.04 5.42
N MET A 148 1.33 18.32 4.77
CA MET A 148 0.03 18.88 4.37
C MET A 148 -0.81 19.36 5.57
N TYR A 149 -0.54 18.85 6.78
CA TYR A 149 -1.26 19.19 8.00
C TYR A 149 -0.45 20.08 8.95
N LEU A 150 0.78 20.46 8.60
CA LEU A 150 1.67 21.27 9.42
C LEU A 150 1.86 22.65 8.79
N LYS A 151 1.95 23.69 9.62
CA LYS A 151 2.44 24.99 9.14
C LYS A 151 3.94 24.87 8.82
N PRO A 152 4.47 25.65 7.86
CA PRO A 152 5.90 25.61 7.52
C PRO A 152 6.82 25.75 8.74
N SER A 153 6.49 26.67 9.65
CA SER A 153 7.23 26.93 10.89
C SER A 153 7.13 25.83 11.95
N GLU A 154 6.14 24.92 11.85
CA GLU A 154 5.94 23.82 12.79
C GLU A 154 6.77 22.60 12.37
N PHE A 155 6.91 22.36 11.07
CA PHE A 155 7.75 21.29 10.54
C PHE A 155 9.23 21.48 10.92
N ASP A 156 9.76 22.70 10.79
CA ASP A 156 11.16 22.98 11.10
C ASP A 156 11.49 22.69 12.58
N LYS A 157 10.57 23.03 13.49
CA LYS A 157 10.71 22.76 14.94
C LYS A 157 10.63 21.27 15.27
N LEU A 158 9.77 20.53 14.59
CA LEU A 158 9.60 19.09 14.83
C LEU A 158 10.73 18.27 14.19
N SER A 159 11.26 18.71 13.05
CA SER A 159 12.37 18.06 12.35
C SER A 159 13.74 18.33 12.96
N SER A 160 13.90 19.42 13.73
CA SER A 160 15.13 19.70 14.49
C SER A 160 15.24 18.86 15.76
N ASN A 161 14.11 18.55 16.42
CA ASN A 161 14.09 17.72 17.63
C ASN A 161 14.38 16.24 17.36
N THR A 162 14.09 15.73 16.16
CA THR A 162 14.38 14.33 15.79
C THR A 162 15.82 14.09 15.34
N LYS A 163 16.65 15.15 15.24
CA LYS A 163 18.08 15.06 14.91
C LYS A 163 19.01 15.24 16.12
N SER A 164 18.47 15.54 17.31
CA SER A 164 19.26 15.83 18.52
C SER A 164 19.43 14.64 19.47
N ASP A 165 18.89 13.47 19.13
CA ASP A 165 19.07 12.19 19.83
C ASP A 165 19.68 11.15 18.86
#